data_AF-A0A9R0YL49-F1
#
_entry.id   AF-A0A9R0YL49-F1
#
_cell.length_a   1.000
_cell.length_b   1.000
_cell.length_c   1.000
_cell.angle_alpha   90.00
_cell.angle_beta   90.00
_cell.angle_gamma   90.00
#
_symmetry.space_group_name_H-M   'P 1'
#
loop_
_entity.id
_entity.type
_entity.pdbx_description
1 polymer ?
#
loop_
_entity_poly.entity_id
_entity_poly.type
_entity_poly.pdbx_seq_one_letter_code
_entity_poly.pdbx_strand_id
1 'polypeptide(L)'
;MDQYNKMVSTLDTSKKKTPDEEALYVTTLKALSEAVSKIDITYHHLLLNNIFTVRIWYLQRDTLDAFLDLITRLAAVADQYLRECLQMLVNNFTPPLVQRNELPRWAVSRKKDIFFHLCESLKTISNTVPLAPRVLRDIIDRSMPKLFDNKAKMVSFVECMLGLDTDRMGDLIGATLLAKVVDLLTELDVNITWEDIIQGEHNKGIFEMELEDLDEDEDGLGQAGTKVHVLYLKLMPI
;
A
#
# COMPACT_ATOMS: atom_id res chain seq x y z
N MET A 1 -25.82 9.50 28.11
CA MET A 1 -25.08 10.25 27.07
C MET A 1 -23.58 10.26 27.34
N ASP A 2 -23.15 10.50 28.58
CA ASP A 2 -21.72 10.58 28.93
C ASP A 2 -20.91 9.31 28.67
N GLN A 3 -21.46 8.11 28.92
CA GLN A 3 -20.77 6.85 28.63
C GLN A 3 -20.59 6.59 27.13
N TYR A 4 -21.56 6.97 26.30
CA TYR A 4 -21.48 6.87 24.84
C TYR A 4 -20.44 7.84 24.28
N ASN A 5 -20.44 9.09 24.74
CA ASN A 5 -19.44 10.08 24.34
C ASN A 5 -18.04 9.67 24.79
N LYS A 6 -17.91 9.08 25.99
CA LYS A 6 -16.65 8.50 26.46
C LYS A 6 -16.18 7.38 25.55
N MET A 7 -17.06 6.45 25.16
CA MET A 7 -16.73 5.35 24.23
C MET A 7 -16.29 5.87 22.86
N VAL A 8 -17.01 6.84 22.28
CA VAL A 8 -16.64 7.49 21.02
C VAL A 8 -15.29 8.19 21.13
N SER A 9 -15.00 8.84 22.26
CA SER A 9 -13.71 9.48 22.50
C SER A 9 -12.55 8.50 22.65
N THR A 10 -12.79 7.31 23.23
CA THR A 10 -11.78 6.24 23.35
C THR A 10 -11.43 5.67 21.97
N LEU A 11 -12.41 5.65 21.05
CA LEU A 11 -12.22 5.15 19.69
C LEU A 11 -11.60 6.18 18.73
N ASP A 12 -11.38 7.41 19.19
CA ASP A 12 -10.63 8.39 18.43
C ASP A 12 -9.15 7.95 18.33
N THR A 13 -8.71 7.62 17.11
CA THR A 13 -7.34 7.18 16.82
C THR A 13 -6.36 8.34 16.66
N SER A 14 -6.80 9.60 16.78
CA SER A 14 -5.94 10.78 16.63
C SER A 14 -4.92 10.95 17.77
N LYS A 15 -5.15 10.31 18.92
CA LYS A 15 -4.28 10.43 20.10
C LYS A 15 -3.41 9.17 20.30
N LYS A 16 -2.13 9.39 20.61
CA LYS A 16 -1.26 8.33 21.15
C LYS A 16 -1.89 7.80 22.43
N LYS A 17 -2.15 6.49 22.48
CA LYS A 17 -2.75 5.82 23.64
C LYS A 17 -1.67 5.35 24.60
N THR A 18 -1.93 5.45 25.89
CA THR A 18 -1.14 4.78 26.94
C THR A 18 -1.44 3.26 26.93
N PRO A 19 -0.60 2.42 27.55
CA PRO A 19 -0.86 0.97 27.62
C PRO A 19 -2.23 0.63 28.24
N ASP A 20 -2.64 1.37 29.28
CA ASP A 20 -3.95 1.18 29.93
C ASP A 20 -5.12 1.60 29.02
N GLU A 21 -4.96 2.69 28.28
CA GLU A 21 -5.93 3.14 27.28
C GLU A 21 -6.05 2.17 26.11
N GLU A 22 -4.95 1.52 25.72
CA GLU A 22 -4.92 0.49 24.69
C GLU A 22 -5.63 -0.78 25.16
N ALA A 23 -5.37 -1.24 26.38
CA ALA A 23 -6.11 -2.37 26.96
C ALA A 23 -7.63 -2.07 27.03
N LEU A 24 -8.00 -0.87 27.45
CA LEU A 24 -9.40 -0.42 27.45
C LEU A 24 -9.99 -0.38 26.04
N TYR A 25 -9.22 0.06 25.05
CA TYR A 25 -9.63 0.09 23.65
C TYR A 25 -9.89 -1.33 23.12
N VAL A 26 -9.00 -2.29 23.38
CA VAL A 26 -9.18 -3.71 23.03
C VAL A 26 -10.43 -4.29 23.68
N THR A 27 -10.62 -4.07 24.99
CA THR A 27 -11.82 -4.54 25.69
C THR A 27 -13.09 -3.94 25.11
N THR A 28 -13.06 -2.65 24.76
CA THR A 28 -14.19 -1.95 24.14
C THR A 28 -14.51 -2.54 22.77
N LEU A 29 -13.50 -2.80 21.93
CA LEU A 29 -13.69 -3.43 20.61
C LEU A 29 -14.31 -4.82 20.72
N LYS A 30 -13.83 -5.64 21.66
CA LYS A 30 -14.38 -6.98 21.90
C LYS A 30 -15.84 -6.92 22.37
N ALA A 31 -16.15 -6.01 23.30
CA ALA A 31 -17.53 -5.81 23.76
C ALA A 31 -18.45 -5.33 22.62
N LEU A 32 -17.97 -4.44 21.75
CA LEU A 32 -18.70 -4.00 20.55
C LEU A 32 -18.91 -5.15 19.57
N SER A 33 -17.92 -6.03 19.42
CA SER A 33 -17.98 -7.22 18.56
C SER A 33 -19.10 -8.18 18.99
N GLU A 34 -19.35 -8.29 20.30
CA GLU A 34 -20.47 -9.07 20.85
C GLU A 34 -21.82 -8.34 20.73
N ALA A 35 -21.80 -7.01 20.65
CA ALA A 35 -22.99 -6.17 20.62
C ALA A 35 -23.34 -5.63 19.21
N VAL A 36 -22.74 -6.14 18.13
CA VAL A 36 -22.95 -5.66 16.76
C VAL A 36 -24.41 -5.64 16.33
N SER A 37 -25.24 -6.56 16.84
CA SER A 37 -26.68 -6.62 16.55
C SER A 37 -27.49 -5.46 17.14
N LYS A 38 -26.90 -4.71 18.09
CA LYS A 38 -27.50 -3.54 18.73
C LYS A 38 -26.99 -2.22 18.14
N ILE A 39 -26.04 -2.28 17.21
CA ILE A 39 -25.48 -1.09 16.57
C ILE A 39 -26.40 -0.69 15.42
N ASP A 40 -27.11 0.42 15.60
CA ASP A 40 -27.91 1.07 14.55
C ASP A 40 -27.13 2.18 13.81
N ILE A 41 -27.25 2.21 12.48
CA ILE A 41 -26.53 3.15 11.61
C ILE A 41 -26.91 4.62 11.83
N THR A 42 -28.16 4.88 12.23
CA THR A 42 -28.70 6.22 12.44
C THR A 42 -28.24 6.77 13.79
N TYR A 43 -28.38 5.96 14.84
CA TYR A 43 -28.05 6.38 16.21
C TYR A 43 -26.54 6.37 16.48
N HIS A 44 -25.78 5.50 15.80
CA HIS A 44 -24.35 5.31 16.06
C HIS A 44 -23.46 5.79 14.91
N HIS A 45 -23.91 6.73 14.09
CA HIS A 45 -23.14 7.22 12.93
C HIS A 45 -21.72 7.71 13.29
N LEU A 46 -21.54 8.43 14.42
CA LEU A 46 -20.20 8.89 14.85
C LEU A 46 -19.29 7.73 15.23
N LEU A 47 -19.84 6.73 15.93
CA LEU A 47 -19.13 5.52 16.32
C LEU A 47 -18.66 4.76 15.07
N LEU A 48 -19.59 4.52 14.14
CA LEU A 48 -19.32 3.83 12.88
C LEU A 48 -18.33 4.59 12.01
N ASN A 49 -18.46 5.92 11.92
CA ASN A 49 -17.52 6.75 11.19
C ASN A 49 -16.11 6.64 11.78
N ASN A 50 -15.97 6.67 13.11
CA ASN A 50 -14.68 6.48 13.76
C ASN A 50 -14.12 5.08 13.46
N ILE A 51 -14.94 4.03 13.51
CA ILE A 51 -14.54 2.65 13.19
C ILE A 51 -14.08 2.54 11.73
N PHE A 52 -14.85 3.07 10.77
CA PHE A 52 -14.54 2.94 9.34
C PHE A 52 -13.40 3.85 8.86
N THR A 53 -12.97 4.80 9.68
CA THR A 53 -11.81 5.68 9.39
C THR A 53 -10.51 5.21 10.04
N VAL A 54 -10.55 4.15 10.86
CA VAL A 54 -9.35 3.58 11.49
C VAL A 54 -8.35 3.10 10.44
N ARG A 55 -7.09 3.47 10.66
CA ARG A 55 -5.95 2.97 9.89
C ARG A 55 -5.27 1.85 10.65
N ILE A 56 -5.43 0.63 10.16
CA ILE A 56 -4.96 -0.59 10.83
C ILE A 56 -3.43 -0.62 11.01
N TRP A 57 -2.71 0.11 10.16
CA TRP A 57 -1.25 0.24 10.16
C TRP A 57 -0.66 0.78 11.47
N TYR A 58 -1.43 1.58 12.21
CA TYR A 58 -0.98 2.15 13.48
C TYR A 58 -1.39 1.34 14.71
N LEU A 59 -2.17 0.27 14.53
CA LEU A 59 -2.63 -0.57 15.63
C LEU A 59 -1.52 -1.56 16.04
N GLN A 60 -1.47 -1.90 17.33
CA GLN A 60 -0.72 -3.07 17.80
C GLN A 60 -1.44 -4.36 17.43
N ARG A 61 -0.75 -5.51 17.57
CA ARG A 61 -1.26 -6.82 17.16
C ARG A 61 -2.58 -7.18 17.84
N ASP A 62 -2.65 -7.13 19.16
CA ASP A 62 -3.86 -7.48 19.92
C ASP A 62 -5.05 -6.58 19.55
N THR A 63 -4.76 -5.30 19.31
CA THR A 63 -5.72 -4.29 18.87
C THR A 63 -6.19 -4.53 17.44
N LEU A 64 -5.28 -4.93 16.55
CA LEU A 64 -5.58 -5.29 15.16
C LEU A 64 -6.54 -6.48 15.11
N ASP A 65 -6.26 -7.54 15.86
CA ASP A 65 -7.07 -8.75 15.89
C ASP A 65 -8.48 -8.47 16.41
N ALA A 66 -8.60 -7.74 17.52
CA ALA A 66 -9.90 -7.35 18.06
C ALA A 66 -10.69 -6.44 17.10
N PHE A 67 -10.00 -5.55 16.40
CA PHE A 67 -10.62 -4.66 15.43
C PHE A 67 -11.10 -5.42 14.19
N LEU A 68 -10.30 -6.33 13.64
CA LEU A 68 -10.68 -7.11 12.47
C LEU A 68 -11.80 -8.12 12.77
N ASP A 69 -11.85 -8.68 13.98
CA ASP A 69 -13.00 -9.49 14.44
C ASP A 69 -14.28 -8.64 14.46
N LEU A 70 -14.24 -7.43 15.03
CA LEU A 70 -15.38 -6.50 15.02
C LEU A 70 -15.85 -6.21 13.59
N ILE A 71 -14.94 -5.91 12.66
CA ILE A 71 -15.27 -5.61 11.27
C ILE A 71 -15.88 -6.81 10.56
N THR A 72 -15.34 -8.00 10.80
CA THR A 72 -15.87 -9.25 10.23
C THR A 72 -17.30 -9.51 10.73
N ARG A 73 -17.57 -9.27 12.02
CA ARG A 73 -18.91 -9.43 12.59
C ARG A 73 -19.88 -8.36 12.14
N LEU A 74 -19.43 -7.11 12.02
CA LEU A 74 -20.25 -6.03 11.44
C LEU A 74 -20.64 -6.34 10.00
N ALA A 75 -19.72 -6.85 9.19
CA ALA A 75 -20.00 -7.24 7.81
C ALA A 75 -21.02 -8.40 7.72
N ALA A 76 -21.05 -9.27 8.73
CA ALA A 76 -22.03 -10.37 8.82
C ALA A 76 -23.43 -9.92 9.26
N VAL A 77 -23.59 -8.70 9.78
CA VAL A 77 -24.91 -8.11 10.05
C VAL A 77 -25.57 -7.79 8.71
N ALA A 78 -26.73 -8.41 8.47
CA ALA A 78 -27.41 -8.38 7.18
C ALA A 78 -27.63 -6.93 6.65
N ASP A 79 -27.07 -6.67 5.46
CA ASP A 79 -27.31 -5.52 4.58
C ASP A 79 -27.11 -4.10 5.16
N GLN A 80 -26.42 -3.95 6.29
CA GLN A 80 -26.21 -2.62 6.89
C GLN A 80 -24.80 -2.05 6.71
N TYR A 81 -23.78 -2.90 6.80
CA TYR A 81 -22.39 -2.43 6.95
C TYR A 81 -21.40 -3.07 5.99
N LEU A 82 -21.86 -4.02 5.16
CA LEU A 82 -20.98 -4.83 4.31
C LEU A 82 -20.09 -3.96 3.42
N ARG A 83 -20.67 -2.96 2.75
CA ARG A 83 -19.93 -2.10 1.82
C ARG A 83 -18.87 -1.27 2.55
N GLU A 84 -19.23 -0.69 3.69
CA GLU A 84 -18.40 0.19 4.50
C GLU A 84 -17.24 -0.60 5.12
N CYS A 85 -17.51 -1.82 5.63
CA CYS A 85 -16.50 -2.74 6.12
C CYS A 85 -15.49 -3.10 5.03
N LEU A 86 -15.97 -3.53 3.84
CA LEU A 86 -15.10 -3.88 2.72
C LEU A 86 -14.31 -2.67 2.22
N GLN A 87 -14.94 -1.50 2.12
CA GLN A 87 -14.28 -0.27 1.69
C GLN A 87 -13.17 0.13 2.67
N MET A 88 -13.42 0.05 3.98
CA MET A 88 -12.40 0.33 4.99
C MET A 88 -11.21 -0.63 4.86
N LEU A 89 -11.46 -1.93 4.66
CA LEU A 89 -10.38 -2.90 4.45
C LEU A 89 -9.58 -2.60 3.18
N VAL A 90 -10.25 -2.33 2.06
CA VAL A 90 -9.58 -1.98 0.78
C VAL A 90 -8.78 -0.68 0.89
N ASN A 91 -9.28 0.32 1.62
CA ASN A 91 -8.56 1.57 1.89
C ASN A 91 -7.24 1.33 2.63
N ASN A 92 -7.14 0.24 3.39
CA ASN A 92 -5.94 -0.14 4.13
C ASN A 92 -4.97 -1.03 3.32
N PHE A 93 -5.24 -1.35 2.05
CA PHE A 93 -4.27 -2.05 1.17
C PHE A 93 -3.01 -1.19 0.94
N THR A 94 -3.18 0.13 1.03
CA THR A 94 -2.07 1.08 0.93
C THR A 94 -1.63 1.52 2.33
N PRO A 95 -0.36 1.30 2.72
CA PRO A 95 0.19 1.82 3.96
C PRO A 95 0.27 3.36 3.92
N PRO A 96 0.24 4.02 5.09
CA PRO A 96 0.44 5.46 5.15
C PRO A 96 1.84 5.83 4.61
N LEU A 97 1.85 6.64 3.56
CA LEU A 97 3.06 7.12 2.91
C LEU A 97 3.63 8.34 3.65
N VAL A 98 4.95 8.47 3.68
CA VAL A 98 5.63 9.66 4.21
C VAL A 98 5.91 10.68 3.09
N GLN A 99 6.41 11.87 3.44
CA GLN A 99 6.59 13.03 2.55
C GLN A 99 7.34 12.76 1.22
N ARG A 100 8.13 11.68 1.13
CA ARG A 100 8.82 11.25 -0.10
C ARG A 100 8.08 10.20 -0.91
N ASN A 101 6.81 9.97 -0.65
CA ASN A 101 6.06 8.91 -1.32
C ASN A 101 6.69 7.52 -1.09
N GLU A 102 7.45 7.37 -0.01
CA GLU A 102 8.09 6.12 0.37
C GLU A 102 7.32 5.45 1.51
N LEU A 103 7.47 4.14 1.62
CA LEU A 103 6.96 3.38 2.76
C LEU A 103 7.90 3.59 3.95
N PRO A 104 7.40 3.98 5.13
CA PRO A 104 8.26 4.06 6.30
C PRO A 104 8.77 2.67 6.70
N ARG A 105 10.01 2.59 7.20
CA ARG A 105 10.67 1.31 7.56
C ARG A 105 9.81 0.42 8.48
N TRP A 106 9.13 1.01 9.46
CA TRP A 106 8.25 0.27 10.38
C TRP A 106 7.05 -0.37 9.66
N ALA A 107 6.53 0.27 8.60
CA ALA A 107 5.43 -0.29 7.81
C ALA A 107 5.93 -1.42 6.91
N VAL A 108 7.14 -1.31 6.34
CA VAL A 108 7.76 -2.37 5.54
C VAL A 108 7.91 -3.65 6.36
N SER A 109 8.44 -3.55 7.58
CA SER A 109 8.65 -4.71 8.46
C SER A 109 7.34 -5.42 8.86
N ARG A 110 6.23 -4.68 8.95
CA ARG A 110 4.91 -5.22 9.35
C ARG A 110 3.99 -5.53 8.17
N LYS A 111 4.38 -5.18 6.94
CA LYS A 111 3.52 -5.25 5.75
C LYS A 111 2.96 -6.65 5.52
N LYS A 112 3.82 -7.67 5.51
CA LYS A 112 3.40 -9.07 5.31
C LYS A 112 2.39 -9.54 6.35
N ASP A 113 2.64 -9.18 7.61
CA ASP A 113 1.79 -9.54 8.74
C ASP A 113 0.41 -8.89 8.63
N ILE A 114 0.37 -7.56 8.42
CA ILE A 114 -0.88 -6.82 8.27
C ILE A 114 -1.68 -7.32 7.05
N PHE A 115 -1.01 -7.56 5.92
CA PHE A 115 -1.65 -8.10 4.72
C PHE A 115 -2.23 -9.48 4.95
N PHE A 116 -1.53 -10.36 5.67
CA PHE A 116 -2.07 -11.67 6.04
C PHE A 116 -3.38 -11.54 6.82
N HIS A 117 -3.39 -10.77 7.91
CA HIS A 117 -4.59 -10.56 8.73
C HIS A 117 -5.75 -9.90 7.94
N LEU A 118 -5.42 -8.96 7.05
CA LEU A 118 -6.39 -8.28 6.20
C LEU A 118 -7.03 -9.24 5.19
N CYS A 119 -6.21 -10.04 4.49
CA CYS A 119 -6.69 -11.03 3.53
C CYS A 119 -7.54 -12.10 4.21
N GLU A 120 -7.11 -12.61 5.37
CA GLU A 120 -7.88 -13.58 6.16
C GLU A 120 -9.25 -13.01 6.60
N SER A 121 -9.31 -11.73 6.97
CA SER A 121 -10.58 -11.07 7.31
C SER A 121 -11.51 -10.98 6.10
N LEU A 122 -10.99 -10.58 4.93
CA LEU A 122 -11.78 -10.53 3.69
C LEU A 122 -12.29 -11.91 3.26
N LYS A 123 -11.46 -12.96 3.43
CA LYS A 123 -11.85 -14.36 3.22
C LYS A 123 -12.96 -14.77 4.17
N THR A 124 -12.83 -14.46 5.45
CA THR A 124 -13.83 -14.78 6.47
C THR A 124 -15.17 -14.11 6.17
N ILE A 125 -15.16 -12.82 5.81
CA ILE A 125 -16.36 -12.09 5.38
C ILE A 125 -16.99 -12.75 4.16
N SER A 126 -16.20 -13.16 3.17
CA SER A 126 -16.72 -13.76 1.93
C SER A 126 -17.25 -15.17 2.11
N ASN A 127 -16.71 -15.92 3.06
CA ASN A 127 -17.28 -17.22 3.45
C ASN A 127 -18.60 -17.06 4.22
N THR A 128 -18.76 -15.95 4.94
CA THR A 128 -19.95 -15.69 5.76
C THR A 128 -21.07 -15.02 4.95
N VAL A 129 -20.72 -14.12 4.03
CA VAL A 129 -21.66 -13.28 3.28
C VAL A 129 -21.49 -13.55 1.78
N PRO A 130 -22.42 -14.26 1.13
CA PRO A 130 -22.31 -14.65 -0.29
C PRO A 130 -22.20 -13.48 -1.27
N LEU A 131 -22.72 -12.30 -0.89
CA LEU A 131 -22.64 -11.08 -1.71
C LEU A 131 -21.28 -10.37 -1.61
N ALA A 132 -20.45 -10.68 -0.62
CA ALA A 132 -19.22 -9.94 -0.36
C ALA A 132 -18.22 -9.98 -1.51
N PRO A 133 -17.95 -11.11 -2.22
CA PRO A 133 -17.02 -11.13 -3.35
C PRO A 133 -17.43 -10.17 -4.47
N ARG A 134 -18.73 -10.08 -4.75
CA ARG A 134 -19.28 -9.18 -5.77
C ARG A 134 -19.09 -7.71 -5.36
N VAL A 135 -19.41 -7.37 -4.12
CA VAL A 135 -19.25 -5.99 -3.60
C VAL A 135 -17.77 -5.61 -3.51
N LEU A 136 -16.92 -6.55 -3.07
CA LEU A 136 -15.47 -6.36 -2.97
C LEU A 136 -14.86 -6.07 -4.34
N ARG A 137 -15.23 -6.83 -5.37
CA ARG A 137 -14.80 -6.57 -6.76
C ARG A 137 -15.16 -5.15 -7.20
N ASP A 138 -16.39 -4.73 -6.97
CA ASP A 138 -16.85 -3.38 -7.37
C ASP A 138 -16.11 -2.27 -6.58
N ILE A 139 -15.68 -2.53 -5.35
CA ILE A 139 -14.88 -1.61 -4.52
C ILE A 139 -13.44 -1.55 -5.02
N ILE A 140 -12.82 -2.71 -5.28
CA ILE A 140 -11.45 -2.79 -5.79
C ILE A 140 -11.34 -2.07 -7.13
N ASP A 141 -12.29 -2.29 -8.03
CA ASP A 141 -12.34 -1.62 -9.34
C ASP A 141 -12.31 -0.08 -9.22
N ARG A 142 -13.06 0.47 -8.27
CA ARG A 142 -13.08 1.93 -7.99
C ARG A 142 -11.83 2.42 -7.25
N SER A 143 -11.14 1.52 -6.56
CA SER A 143 -9.98 1.83 -5.72
C SER A 143 -8.65 1.56 -6.43
N MET A 144 -8.68 1.03 -7.66
CA MET A 144 -7.50 0.75 -8.46
C MET A 144 -6.59 1.98 -8.56
N PRO A 145 -5.26 1.81 -8.37
CA PRO A 145 -4.33 2.89 -8.55
C PRO A 145 -4.38 3.43 -9.98
N LYS A 146 -4.20 4.75 -10.12
CA LYS A 146 -4.17 5.45 -11.41
C LYS A 146 -2.74 5.61 -11.92
N LEU A 147 -2.57 5.91 -13.20
CA LEU A 147 -1.27 6.12 -13.85
C LEU A 147 -0.32 7.04 -13.08
N PHE A 148 -0.85 8.14 -12.54
CA PHE A 148 -0.07 9.14 -11.79
C PHE A 148 -0.03 8.90 -10.27
N ASP A 149 -0.56 7.78 -9.79
CA ASP A 149 -0.38 7.41 -8.40
C ASP A 149 1.09 7.07 -8.11
N ASN A 150 1.49 7.32 -6.88
CA ASN A 150 2.82 6.95 -6.42
C ASN A 150 3.08 5.43 -6.58
N LYS A 151 4.23 5.06 -7.15
CA LYS A 151 4.74 3.68 -7.24
C LYS A 151 4.59 2.88 -5.94
N ALA A 152 4.92 3.44 -4.77
CA ALA A 152 4.82 2.70 -3.50
C ALA A 152 3.35 2.38 -3.12
N LYS A 153 2.42 3.27 -3.46
CA LYS A 153 0.97 3.04 -3.34
C LYS A 153 0.52 1.97 -4.32
N MET A 154 0.89 2.11 -5.59
CA MET A 154 0.52 1.14 -6.64
C MET A 154 0.98 -0.28 -6.29
N VAL A 155 2.27 -0.44 -5.96
CA VAL A 155 2.86 -1.73 -5.60
C VAL A 155 2.18 -2.33 -4.37
N SER A 156 1.97 -1.54 -3.30
CA SER A 156 1.34 -2.08 -2.09
C SER A 156 -0.12 -2.47 -2.30
N PHE A 157 -0.87 -1.69 -3.07
CA PHE A 157 -2.25 -2.01 -3.41
C PHE A 157 -2.33 -3.31 -4.23
N VAL A 158 -1.55 -3.41 -5.31
CA VAL A 158 -1.54 -4.57 -6.21
C VAL A 158 -1.06 -5.82 -5.46
N GLU A 159 -0.04 -5.71 -4.62
CA GLU A 159 0.47 -6.84 -3.82
C GLU A 159 -0.60 -7.38 -2.84
N CYS A 160 -1.29 -6.50 -2.11
CA CYS A 160 -2.37 -6.91 -1.21
C CYS A 160 -3.55 -7.52 -1.98
N MET A 161 -3.91 -6.90 -3.11
CA MET A 161 -5.01 -7.35 -3.96
C MET A 161 -4.74 -8.74 -4.55
N LEU A 162 -3.54 -8.98 -5.08
CA LEU A 162 -3.14 -10.29 -5.59
C LEU A 162 -3.04 -11.35 -4.48
N GLY A 163 -2.78 -10.94 -3.24
CA GLY A 163 -2.87 -11.84 -2.08
C GLY A 163 -4.27 -12.46 -1.87
N LEU A 164 -5.32 -11.84 -2.42
CA LEU A 164 -6.68 -12.38 -2.41
C LEU A 164 -6.91 -13.48 -3.45
N ASP A 165 -6.02 -13.61 -4.43
CA ASP A 165 -6.05 -14.67 -5.44
C ASP A 165 -5.53 -16.00 -4.87
N THR A 166 -5.98 -16.32 -3.66
CA THR A 166 -5.68 -17.56 -2.96
C THR A 166 -6.99 -18.24 -2.61
N ASP A 167 -7.01 -19.57 -2.75
CA ASP A 167 -8.15 -20.43 -2.41
C ASP A 167 -9.44 -20.09 -3.20
N ARG A 168 -10.60 -20.42 -2.62
CA ARG A 168 -11.94 -20.17 -3.18
C ARG A 168 -12.22 -18.70 -3.50
N MET A 169 -11.52 -17.76 -2.86
CA MET A 169 -11.65 -16.33 -3.18
C MET A 169 -11.07 -16.04 -4.57
N GLY A 170 -9.90 -16.60 -4.88
CA GLY A 170 -9.27 -16.49 -6.21
C GLY A 170 -10.18 -17.02 -7.32
N ASP A 171 -10.88 -18.12 -7.08
CA ASP A 171 -11.85 -18.65 -8.06
C ASP A 171 -12.99 -17.66 -8.39
N LEU A 172 -13.36 -16.79 -7.44
CA LEU A 172 -14.48 -15.86 -7.59
C LEU A 172 -14.08 -14.52 -8.19
N ILE A 173 -12.91 -13.98 -7.82
CA ILE A 173 -12.47 -12.64 -8.22
C ILE A 173 -11.11 -12.60 -8.92
N GLY A 174 -10.29 -13.65 -8.81
CA GLY A 174 -8.90 -13.69 -9.26
C GLY A 174 -8.70 -13.33 -10.73
N ALA A 175 -9.47 -13.93 -11.64
CA ALA A 175 -9.41 -13.59 -13.06
C ALA A 175 -9.69 -12.10 -13.33
N THR A 176 -10.61 -11.50 -12.57
CA THR A 176 -10.90 -10.05 -12.69
C THR A 176 -9.77 -9.21 -12.10
N LEU A 177 -9.21 -9.61 -10.96
CA LEU A 177 -8.09 -8.91 -10.33
C LEU A 177 -6.86 -8.90 -11.26
N LEU A 178 -6.53 -10.05 -11.86
CA LEU A 178 -5.43 -10.18 -12.80
C LEU A 178 -5.65 -9.33 -14.06
N ALA A 179 -6.86 -9.36 -14.63
CA ALA A 179 -7.20 -8.50 -15.77
C ALA A 179 -6.96 -7.01 -15.45
N LYS A 180 -7.34 -6.55 -14.25
CA LYS A 180 -7.12 -5.17 -13.81
C LYS A 180 -5.64 -4.81 -13.64
N VAL A 181 -4.81 -5.75 -13.18
CA VAL A 181 -3.36 -5.55 -13.14
C VAL A 181 -2.79 -5.44 -14.55
N VAL A 182 -3.23 -6.29 -15.47
CA VAL A 182 -2.80 -6.23 -16.88
C VAL A 182 -3.21 -4.90 -17.51
N ASP A 183 -4.45 -4.45 -17.33
CA ASP A 183 -4.94 -3.15 -17.83
C ASP A 183 -4.06 -2.00 -17.31
N LEU A 184 -3.74 -2.00 -16.00
CA LEU A 184 -2.87 -0.99 -15.39
C LEU A 184 -1.44 -1.03 -15.95
N LEU A 185 -0.87 -2.22 -16.15
CA LEU A 185 0.46 -2.38 -16.74
C LEU A 185 0.49 -1.93 -18.20
N THR A 186 -0.55 -2.23 -18.98
CA THR A 186 -0.69 -1.74 -20.35
C THR A 186 -0.82 -0.23 -20.40
N GLU A 187 -1.59 0.37 -19.49
CA GLU A 187 -1.70 1.83 -19.39
C GLU A 187 -0.34 2.46 -19.05
N LEU A 188 0.40 1.89 -18.10
CA LEU A 188 1.75 2.34 -17.78
C LEU A 188 2.69 2.24 -18.99
N ASP A 189 2.75 1.08 -19.64
CA ASP A 189 3.62 0.80 -20.79
C ASP A 189 3.42 1.79 -21.95
N VAL A 190 2.16 2.05 -22.31
CA VAL A 190 1.81 3.01 -23.38
C VAL A 190 2.22 4.45 -23.04
N ASN A 191 2.27 4.80 -21.75
CA ASN A 191 2.60 6.14 -21.30
C ASN A 191 4.09 6.32 -20.95
N ILE A 192 4.94 5.29 -21.12
CA ILE A 192 6.39 5.47 -20.97
C ILE A 192 6.88 6.37 -22.12
N THR A 193 7.36 7.56 -21.80
CA THR A 193 7.89 8.48 -22.80
C THR A 193 9.37 8.17 -23.10
N TRP A 194 9.85 8.60 -24.26
CA TRP A 194 11.29 8.50 -24.60
C TRP A 194 12.20 9.19 -23.57
N GLU A 195 11.71 10.26 -22.94
CA GLU A 195 12.42 10.99 -21.88
C GLU A 195 12.58 10.16 -20.60
N ASP A 196 11.60 9.32 -20.27
CA ASP A 196 11.67 8.39 -19.13
C ASP A 196 12.68 7.26 -19.37
N ILE A 197 12.80 6.79 -20.61
CA ILE A 197 13.73 5.74 -21.02
C ILE A 197 15.17 6.25 -20.94
N ILE A 198 15.44 7.44 -21.48
CA ILE A 198 16.77 8.04 -21.56
C ILE A 198 17.32 8.44 -20.17
N GLN A 199 16.46 8.92 -19.27
CA GLN A 199 16.87 9.28 -17.90
C GLN A 199 17.31 8.08 -17.05
N GLY A 200 16.86 6.86 -17.36
CA GLY A 200 17.28 5.63 -16.69
C GLY A 200 18.72 5.22 -17.00
N GLU A 201 19.25 5.60 -18.16
CA GLU A 201 20.60 5.24 -18.62
C GLU A 201 21.66 6.27 -18.26
N HIS A 202 21.32 7.57 -18.17
CA HIS A 202 22.31 8.61 -17.88
C HIS A 202 22.91 8.57 -16.46
N ASN A 203 22.38 7.74 -15.55
CA ASN A 203 22.98 7.52 -14.22
C ASN A 203 24.00 6.35 -14.20
N LYS A 204 24.26 5.72 -15.35
CA LYS A 204 25.39 4.83 -15.58
C LYS A 204 26.19 5.38 -16.75
N GLY A 205 27.33 6.01 -16.46
CA GLY A 205 28.22 6.55 -17.48
C GLY A 205 28.48 5.52 -18.58
N ILE A 206 28.11 5.85 -19.82
CA ILE A 206 28.23 4.98 -21.00
C ILE A 206 29.71 4.79 -21.43
N PHE A 207 30.64 5.53 -20.83
CA PHE A 207 32.05 5.44 -21.19
C PHE A 207 32.90 5.19 -19.94
N GLU A 208 33.23 3.92 -19.71
CA GLU A 208 34.42 3.53 -18.97
C GLU A 208 35.59 3.66 -19.95
N MET A 209 36.31 4.78 -19.88
CA MET A 209 37.52 4.99 -20.68
C MET A 209 38.66 4.24 -19.98
N GLU A 210 38.84 2.97 -20.34
CA GLU A 210 40.08 2.25 -20.02
C GLU A 210 41.22 2.94 -20.78
N LEU A 211 42.01 3.74 -20.06
CA LEU A 211 43.29 4.24 -20.57
C LEU A 211 44.23 3.04 -20.67
N GLU A 212 44.49 2.56 -21.89
CA GLU A 212 45.63 1.69 -22.15
C GLU A 212 46.91 2.55 -21.99
N ASP A 213 47.65 2.30 -20.91
CA ASP A 213 49.01 2.79 -20.77
C ASP A 213 49.85 2.15 -21.89
N LEU A 214 50.14 2.94 -22.93
CA LEU A 214 51.12 2.57 -23.94
C LEU A 214 52.49 2.56 -23.25
N ASP A 215 53.00 1.37 -22.95
CA ASP A 215 54.41 1.18 -22.57
C ASP A 215 55.28 1.68 -23.74
N GLU A 216 55.83 2.89 -23.61
CA GLU A 216 56.87 3.41 -24.49
C GLU A 216 58.18 2.69 -24.17
N ASP A 217 58.47 1.65 -24.95
CA ASP A 217 59.82 1.08 -25.05
C ASP A 217 60.79 2.07 -25.71
N GLU A 218 61.93 2.21 -25.03
CA GLU A 218 63.26 2.67 -25.46
C GLU A 218 63.54 4.14 -25.83
N ASP A 219 64.41 4.70 -24.99
CA ASP A 219 65.66 5.38 -25.33
C ASP A 219 65.64 6.81 -25.90
N GLY A 220 66.18 7.73 -25.08
CA GLY A 220 66.97 8.85 -25.61
C GLY A 220 66.68 10.22 -25.00
N LEU A 221 67.46 10.55 -23.95
CA LEU A 221 68.07 11.87 -23.72
C LEU A 221 67.21 13.14 -23.91
N GLY A 222 66.75 13.69 -22.78
CA GLY A 222 66.96 15.11 -22.48
C GLY A 222 65.87 16.13 -22.86
N GLN A 223 65.63 17.00 -21.88
CA GLN A 223 64.97 18.31 -21.92
C GLN A 223 63.45 18.42 -21.70
N ALA A 224 63.18 19.26 -20.70
CA ALA A 224 61.88 19.66 -20.17
C ALA A 224 60.98 20.33 -21.21
N GLY A 225 59.67 20.09 -21.06
CA GLY A 225 58.66 20.87 -21.74
C GLY A 225 57.26 20.34 -21.48
N THR A 226 56.53 21.00 -20.60
CA THR A 226 55.08 20.83 -20.35
C THR A 226 54.32 20.75 -21.68
N LYS A 227 53.74 19.59 -22.02
CA LYS A 227 52.87 19.44 -23.19
C LYS A 227 51.40 19.54 -22.77
N VAL A 228 50.83 20.71 -23.06
CA VAL A 228 49.40 20.97 -23.11
C VAL A 228 48.81 20.11 -24.24
N HIS A 229 47.92 19.17 -23.90
CA HIS A 229 47.23 18.37 -24.91
C HIS A 229 46.12 19.21 -25.55
N VAL A 230 46.28 19.45 -26.86
CA VAL A 230 45.30 20.10 -27.72
C VAL A 230 44.22 19.08 -28.08
N LEU A 231 43.00 19.29 -27.59
CA LEU A 231 41.80 18.56 -27.99
C LEU A 231 41.29 19.09 -29.34
N TYR A 232 41.35 18.28 -30.39
CA TYR A 232 40.59 18.53 -31.62
C TYR A 232 39.23 17.84 -31.54
N LEU A 233 38.19 18.62 -31.18
CA LEU A 233 36.81 18.26 -31.44
C LEU A 233 36.53 18.42 -32.94
N LYS A 234 36.25 17.34 -33.66
CA LYS A 234 35.72 17.40 -35.01
C LYS A 234 34.20 17.22 -34.95
N LEU A 235 33.50 18.33 -34.73
CA LEU A 235 32.06 18.45 -35.03
C LEU A 235 31.90 18.44 -36.55
N MET A 236 31.01 17.60 -37.08
CA MET A 236 30.39 17.85 -38.38
C MET A 236 28.88 18.01 -38.22
N PRO A 237 28.25 18.92 -38.99
CA PRO A 237 26.91 19.44 -38.71
C PRO A 237 25.82 18.67 -39.45
N ILE A 238 24.68 18.56 -38.76
CA ILE A 238 23.27 18.38 -39.17
C ILE A 238 23.01 17.77 -40.55
#